data_AF-A0A2U1BC73-F1
#
_entry.id   AF-A0A2U1BC73-F1
#
_cell.length_a   1.000
_cell.length_b   1.000
_cell.length_c   1.000
_cell.angle_alpha   90.00
_cell.angle_beta   90.00
_cell.angle_gamma   90.00
#
_symmetry.space_group_name_H-M   'P 1'
#
loop_
_entity.id
_entity.type
_entity.pdbx_description
1 polymer ?
#
loop_
_entity_poly.entity_id
_entity_poly.type
_entity_poly.pdbx_seq_one_letter_code
_entity_poly.pdbx_strand_id
1 'polypeptide(L)' 'MQAEKKTDKLIIKDGWLMCPSCRRRKVLQVRPDTSAKNLIVYCRDCRTETMVDIEQGQCFESRCR' A
#
# COMPACT_ATOMS: atom_id res chain seq x y z
N MET A 1 18.49 -16.32 7.09
CA MET A 1 18.28 -15.18 8.01
C MET A 1 17.16 -14.34 7.42
N GLN A 2 15.94 -14.46 7.92
CA GLN A 2 14.79 -13.76 7.35
C GLN A 2 14.76 -12.33 7.89
N ALA A 3 15.03 -11.37 7.00
CA ALA A 3 15.04 -9.95 7.34
C ALA A 3 13.63 -9.51 7.74
N GLU A 4 13.54 -8.90 8.92
CA GLU A 4 12.33 -8.33 9.50
C GLU A 4 11.69 -7.35 8.51
N LYS A 5 10.52 -7.71 7.98
CA LYS A 5 9.72 -6.83 7.12
C LYS A 5 9.14 -5.72 7.99
N LYS A 6 9.83 -4.57 8.03
CA LYS A 6 9.28 -3.32 8.56
C LYS A 6 7.97 -3.05 7.83
N THR A 7 6.87 -3.25 8.53
CA THR A 7 5.52 -3.05 8.00
C THR A 7 5.20 -1.59 8.20
N ASP A 8 5.58 -0.77 7.22
CA ASP A 8 5.09 0.60 7.15
C ASP A 8 3.57 0.52 6.92
N LYS A 9 2.78 0.73 7.99
CA LYS A 9 1.31 0.75 7.92
C LYS A 9 0.89 1.84 6.94
N LEU A 10 0.40 1.47 5.75
CA LEU A 10 -0.09 2.48 4.82
C LEU A 10 -1.40 3.07 5.35
N ILE A 11 -1.69 4.31 4.95
CA ILE A 11 -2.82 5.08 5.47
C ILE A 11 -4.02 4.84 4.57
N ILE A 12 -5.04 4.17 5.10
CA ILE A 12 -6.34 4.03 4.45
C ILE A 12 -7.27 5.11 5.02
N LYS A 13 -7.84 5.93 4.14
CA LYS A 13 -8.81 6.97 4.51
C LYS A 13 -10.05 6.84 3.63
N ASP A 14 -11.22 6.63 4.24
CA ASP A 14 -12.50 6.45 3.53
C ASP A 14 -12.45 5.33 2.46
N GLY A 15 -11.75 4.23 2.75
CA GLY A 15 -11.56 3.14 1.78
C GLY A 15 -10.65 3.51 0.61
N TRP A 16 -9.82 4.55 0.74
CA TRP A 16 -8.79 4.88 -0.23
C TRP A 16 -7.40 4.69 0.37
N LEU A 17 -6.57 3.93 -0.32
CA LEU A 17 -5.14 3.84 -0.07
C LEU A 17 -4.48 5.16 -0.46
N MET A 18 -3.92 5.84 0.52
CA MET A 18 -3.14 7.06 0.30
C MET A 18 -1.69 6.70 0.03
N CYS A 19 -1.03 7.44 -0.87
CA CYS A 19 0.37 7.20 -1.17
C CYS A 19 1.24 7.34 0.10
N PRO A 20 2.08 6.36 0.46
CA PRO A 20 2.95 6.45 1.64
C PRO A 20 3.94 7.60 1.57
N SER A 21 4.41 7.94 0.36
CA SER A 21 5.44 8.95 0.16
C SER A 21 4.89 10.37 0.25
N CYS A 22 3.82 10.71 -0.50
CA CYS A 22 3.28 12.08 -0.50
C CYS A 22 2.05 12.27 0.40
N ARG A 23 1.31 11.22 0.77
CA ARG A 23 0.01 11.28 1.50
C ARG A 23 -1.02 12.26 0.94
N ARG A 24 -0.85 12.73 -0.29
CA ARG A 24 -1.69 13.76 -0.94
C ARG A 24 -2.73 13.16 -1.88
N ARG A 25 -2.38 12.06 -2.55
CA ARG A 25 -3.22 11.45 -3.58
C ARG A 25 -3.73 10.08 -3.14
N LYS A 26 -5.00 9.84 -3.44
CA LYS A 26 -5.64 8.53 -3.41
C LYS A 26 -5.05 7.71 -4.56
N VAL A 27 -4.44 6.57 -4.25
CA VAL A 27 -3.75 5.71 -5.22
C VAL A 27 -4.67 4.59 -5.68
N LEU A 28 -5.42 4.00 -4.74
CA LEU A 28 -6.32 2.88 -5.01
C LEU A 28 -7.53 2.94 -4.06
N GLN A 29 -8.71 2.57 -4.56
CA GLN A 29 -9.86 2.32 -3.69
C GLN A 29 -9.77 0.88 -3.17
N VAL A 30 -9.75 0.74 -1.85
CA VAL A 30 -9.72 -0.54 -1.13
C VAL A 30 -11.09 -0.74 -0.49
N ARG A 31 -11.83 -1.73 -0.96
CA ARG A 31 -13.07 -2.17 -0.30
C ARG A 31 -12.71 -3.09 0.87
N PRO A 32 -13.59 -3.23 1.89
CA PRO A 32 -13.37 -4.19 2.98
C PRO A 32 -13.21 -5.63 2.47
N ASP A 33 -13.83 -5.94 1.33
CA ASP A 33 -13.81 -7.26 0.69
C ASP A 33 -12.52 -7.48 -0.15
N THR A 34 -11.73 -6.43 -0.39
CA THR A 34 -10.58 -6.50 -1.29
C THR A 34 -9.35 -7.05 -0.56
N SER A 35 -8.81 -8.15 -1.07
CA SER A 35 -7.50 -8.67 -0.73
C SER A 35 -6.62 -8.75 -1.98
N ALA A 36 -5.39 -8.28 -1.89
CA ALA A 36 -4.41 -8.28 -2.97
C ALA A 36 -3.02 -8.49 -2.38
N LYS A 37 -2.20 -9.36 -2.96
CA LYS A 37 -0.81 -9.56 -2.52
C LYS A 37 0.16 -9.08 -3.60
N ASN A 38 1.29 -8.51 -3.20
CA ASN A 38 2.29 -7.93 -4.09
C ASN A 38 1.71 -6.94 -5.11
N LEU A 39 0.72 -6.14 -4.71
CA LEU A 39 0.10 -5.15 -5.59
C LEU A 39 1.08 -4.00 -5.81
N ILE A 40 1.45 -3.72 -7.05
CA ILE A 40 2.25 -2.54 -7.38
C ILE A 40 1.33 -1.34 -7.51
N VAL A 41 1.53 -0.36 -6.64
CA VAL A 41 0.83 0.92 -6.68
C VAL A 41 1.76 2.01 -7.21
N TYR A 42 1.29 2.73 -8.23
CA TYR A 42 2.05 3.82 -8.85
C TYR A 42 1.49 5.18 -8.47
N CYS A 43 2.34 6.05 -7.93
CA CYS A 43 1.98 7.44 -7.68
C CYS A 43 2.50 8.35 -8.80
N ARG A 44 1.61 9.06 -9.49
CA ARG A 44 2.00 10.01 -10.56
C ARG A 44 2.78 11.23 -10.04
N ASP A 45 2.61 11.61 -8.77
CA ASP A 45 3.27 12.76 -8.16
C ASP A 45 4.71 12.42 -7.74
N CYS A 46 4.86 11.33 -6.98
CA CYS A 46 6.17 10.80 -6.57
C CYS A 46 6.92 10.12 -7.72
N ARG A 47 6.20 9.70 -8.78
CA ARG A 47 6.71 8.84 -9.86
C ARG A 47 7.41 7.58 -9.33
N THR A 48 6.89 7.05 -8.24
CA THR A 48 7.44 5.88 -7.54
C THR A 48 6.43 4.76 -7.55
N GLU A 49 6.92 3.55 -7.76
CA GLU A 49 6.19 2.30 -7.63
C GLU A 49 6.45 1.73 -6.24
N THR A 50 5.39 1.30 -5.55
CA THR A 50 5.50 0.69 -4.23
C THR A 50 4.71 -0.60 -4.23
N MET A 51 5.30 -1.66 -3.70
CA MET A 51 4.61 -2.94 -3.54
C MET A 51 3.88 -2.97 -2.21
N VAL A 52 2.58 -3.23 -2.27
CA VAL A 52 1.70 -3.29 -1.10
C VAL A 52 0.90 -4.59 -1.12
N ASP A 53 0.79 -5.22 0.04
CA ASP A 53 -0.16 -6.26 0.33
C ASP A 53 -1.39 -5.63 0.99
N ILE A 54 -2.57 -6.14 0.67
CA ILE A 54 -3.86 -5.73 1.19
C ILE A 54 -4.54 -7.01 1.64
N GLU A 55 -4.84 -7.13 2.92
CA GLU A 55 -5.58 -8.25 3.48
C GLU A 55 -6.84 -7.71 4.17
N GLN A 56 -8.01 -8.06 3.65
CA GLN A 56 -9.33 -7.73 4.24
C GLN A 56 -9.51 -6.24 4.56
N GLY A 57 -9.12 -5.37 3.62
CA GLY A 57 -9.18 -3.92 3.83
C GLY A 57 -8.09 -3.33 4.74
N GLN A 58 -7.11 -4.12 5.19
CA GLN A 58 -5.90 -3.65 5.85
C GLN A 58 -4.72 -3.74 4.89
N CYS A 59 -3.99 -2.65 4.69
CA CYS A 59 -2.84 -2.62 3.79
C CYS A 59 -1.52 -2.73 4.58
N PHE A 60 -0.63 -3.59 4.10
CA PHE A 60 0.69 -3.88 4.64
C PHE A 60 1.69 -3.67 3.52
N GLU A 61 2.67 -2.79 3.69
CA GLU A 61 3.74 -2.64 2.69
C GLU A 61 4.60 -3.91 2.66
N SER A 62 4.58 -4.63 1.54
CA SER A 62 5.40 -5.80 1.29
C SER A 62 6.61 -5.36 0.50
N ARG A 63 7.63 -4.85 1.21
CA ARG A 63 8.92 -4.60 0.58
C ARG A 63 9.55 -5.94 0.20
N CYS A 64 9.54 -6.26 -1.09
CA CYS A 64 10.39 -7.30 -1.64
C CYS A 64 11.84 -6.83 -1.55
N ARG A 65 12.66 -7.59 -0.82
CA ARG A 65 14.11 -7.49 -0.81
C ARG A 65 14.68 -8.87 -1.07
#